data_AF-A0A7X7Q2X2-F1
#
_entry.id   AF-A0A7X7Q2X2-F1
#
_cell.length_a   1.000
_cell.length_b   1.000
_cell.length_c   1.000
_cell.angle_alpha   90.00
_cell.angle_beta   90.00
_cell.angle_gamma   90.00
#
_symmetry.space_group_name_H-M   'P 1'
#
loop_
_entity.id
_entity.type
_entity.pdbx_description
1 polymer ?
#
loop_
_entity_poly.entity_id
_entity_poly.type
_entity_poly.pdbx_seq_one_letter_code
_entity_poly.pdbx_strand_id
1 'polypeptide(L)'
;MRKYNRKILTALVMAYKKGLINIKPLNRWISIKQNLYHILKYFIYIALFVLMILLIEFNLLPDLHLDSNIYLGKIFISRARIIKGINYGFIVLNLYQLSKYLLQVYYVRWTMRHYDMNSNNIEILNRVTYKITV
;
A
#
# COMPACT_ATOMS: atom_id res chain seq x y z
N MET A 1 3.72 -2.10 9.37
CA MET A 1 4.88 -1.35 8.82
C MET A 1 6.04 -1.45 9.81
N ARG A 2 7.22 -1.94 9.40
CA ARG A 2 8.37 -2.12 10.32
C ARG A 2 8.84 -0.77 10.88
N LYS A 3 9.33 -0.76 12.13
CA LYS A 3 9.84 0.42 12.87
C LYS A 3 10.87 1.23 12.06
N TYR A 4 11.70 0.56 11.25
CA TYR A 4 12.71 1.17 10.38
C TYR A 4 12.12 2.07 9.27
N ASN A 5 11.02 1.67 8.61
CA ASN A 5 10.42 2.48 7.54
C ASN A 5 9.81 3.78 8.08
N ARG A 6 9.37 3.80 9.35
CA ARG A 6 8.86 5.03 9.98
C ARG A 6 10.00 6.02 10.23
N LYS A 7 11.11 5.56 10.82
CA LYS A 7 12.30 6.40 11.06
C LYS A 7 12.84 7.03 9.78
N ILE A 8 12.93 6.26 8.69
CA ILE A 8 13.42 6.76 7.39
C ILE A 8 12.49 7.83 6.81
N LEU A 9 11.16 7.62 6.85
CA LEU A 9 10.21 8.63 6.37
C LEU A 9 10.26 9.91 7.20
N THR A 10 10.38 9.78 8.51
CA THR A 10 10.56 10.93 9.40
C THR A 10 11.85 11.67 9.08
N ALA A 11 12.97 10.96 8.87
CA ALA A 11 14.24 11.52 8.45
C ALA A 11 14.13 12.30 7.14
N LEU A 12 13.47 11.73 6.14
CA LEU A 12 13.25 12.36 4.83
C LEU A 12 12.44 13.66 4.97
N VAL A 13 11.35 13.63 5.75
CA VAL A 13 10.54 14.83 6.00
C VAL A 13 11.36 15.91 6.70
N MET A 14 12.17 15.53 7.69
CA MET A 14 13.03 16.48 8.40
C MET A 14 14.13 17.07 7.53
N ALA A 15 14.79 16.25 6.72
CA ALA A 15 15.80 16.70 5.77
C ALA A 15 15.20 17.71 4.79
N TYR A 16 13.97 17.46 4.31
CA TYR A 16 13.26 18.41 3.46
C TYR A 16 12.93 19.72 4.20
N LYS A 17 12.35 19.64 5.41
CA LYS A 17 12.04 20.83 6.21
C LYS A 17 13.30 21.67 6.44
N LYS A 18 14.45 21.05 6.73
CA LYS A 18 15.77 21.70 6.88
C LYS A 18 16.36 22.29 5.59
N GLY A 19 15.74 22.07 4.43
CA GLY A 19 16.29 22.49 3.13
C GLY A 19 17.47 21.64 2.63
N LEU A 20 17.77 20.51 3.29
CA LEU A 20 18.88 19.62 2.91
C LEU A 20 18.58 18.82 1.64
N ILE A 21 17.30 18.54 1.37
CA ILE A 21 16.84 17.82 0.19
C ILE A 21 15.65 18.53 -0.48
N ASN A 22 15.48 18.28 -1.77
CA ASN A 22 14.32 18.76 -2.53
C ASN A 22 13.01 18.04 -2.09
N ILE A 23 11.84 18.63 -2.34
CA ILE A 23 10.53 18.01 -2.07
C ILE A 23 10.22 16.84 -2.99
N LYS A 24 10.87 16.74 -4.16
CA LYS A 24 10.64 15.69 -5.19
C LYS A 24 10.45 14.27 -4.62
N PRO A 25 11.34 13.71 -3.76
CA PRO A 25 11.16 12.37 -3.17
C PRO A 25 9.94 12.22 -2.27
N LEU A 26 9.45 13.31 -1.68
CA LEU A 26 8.28 13.33 -0.79
C LEU A 26 6.97 13.59 -1.54
N ASN A 27 7.05 14.13 -2.76
CA ASN A 27 5.89 14.56 -3.52
C ASN A 27 4.88 13.41 -3.71
N ARG A 28 5.37 12.18 -3.86
CA ARG A 28 4.53 10.97 -3.96
C ARG A 28 3.55 10.77 -2.82
N TRP A 29 3.86 11.24 -1.61
CA TRP A 29 2.98 11.11 -0.45
C TRP A 29 2.27 12.42 -0.08
N ILE A 30 2.80 13.55 -0.52
CA ILE A 30 2.22 14.88 -0.25
C ILE A 30 1.12 15.18 -1.28
N SER A 31 1.42 14.99 -2.56
CA SER A 31 0.54 15.32 -3.68
C SER A 31 -0.78 14.56 -3.62
N ILE A 32 -1.88 15.31 -3.55
CA ILE A 32 -3.23 14.76 -3.54
C ILE A 32 -3.51 14.00 -4.83
N LYS A 33 -3.08 14.53 -5.99
CA LYS A 33 -3.27 13.89 -7.30
C LYS A 33 -2.58 12.53 -7.36
N GLN A 34 -1.33 12.42 -6.90
CA GLN A 34 -0.59 11.16 -6.90
C GLN A 34 -1.18 10.16 -5.89
N ASN A 35 -1.57 10.63 -4.71
CA ASN A 35 -2.25 9.80 -3.72
C ASN A 35 -3.57 9.22 -4.27
N LEU A 36 -4.41 10.05 -4.87
CA LEU A 36 -5.67 9.62 -5.49
C LEU A 36 -5.42 8.61 -6.59
N TYR A 37 -4.44 8.85 -7.47
CA TYR A 37 -4.07 7.91 -8.52
C TYR A 37 -3.68 6.54 -7.96
N HIS A 38 -2.80 6.49 -6.96
CA HIS A 38 -2.37 5.23 -6.35
C HIS A 38 -3.52 4.50 -5.65
N ILE A 39 -4.39 5.23 -4.93
CA ILE A 39 -5.55 4.68 -4.26
C ILE A 39 -6.54 4.09 -5.29
N LEU A 40 -6.90 4.86 -6.31
CA LEU A 40 -7.80 4.43 -7.38
C LEU A 40 -7.25 3.23 -8.13
N LYS A 41 -5.93 3.19 -8.40
CA LYS A 41 -5.28 2.04 -9.04
C LYS A 41 -5.54 0.74 -8.27
N TYR A 42 -5.36 0.74 -6.94
CA TYR A 42 -5.64 -0.44 -6.12
C TYR A 42 -7.13 -0.77 -6.06
N PHE A 43 -8.01 0.22 -5.98
CA PHE A 43 -9.45 0.00 -6.02
C PHE A 43 -9.90 -0.62 -7.34
N ILE A 44 -9.37 -0.17 -8.48
CA ILE A 44 -9.65 -0.75 -9.79
C ILE A 44 -9.20 -2.21 -9.85
N TYR A 45 -8.00 -2.53 -9.36
CA TYR A 45 -7.56 -3.92 -9.29
C TYR A 45 -8.48 -4.78 -8.43
N ILE A 46 -8.83 -4.32 -7.23
CA ILE A 46 -9.77 -5.05 -6.36
C ILE A 46 -11.11 -5.24 -7.07
N ALA A 47 -11.65 -4.20 -7.71
CA ALA A 47 -12.91 -4.27 -8.45
C ALA A 47 -12.85 -5.28 -9.61
N LEU A 48 -11.75 -5.31 -10.37
CA LEU A 48 -11.55 -6.29 -11.44
C LEU A 48 -11.52 -7.73 -10.92
N PHE A 49 -10.81 -7.99 -9.82
CA PHE A 49 -10.77 -9.33 -9.24
C PHE A 49 -12.11 -9.75 -8.62
N VAL A 50 -12.84 -8.81 -7.99
CA VAL A 50 -14.20 -9.06 -7.49
C VAL A 50 -15.16 -9.34 -8.64
N LEU A 51 -15.11 -8.55 -9.72
CA LEU A 51 -15.90 -8.79 -10.93
C LEU A 51 -15.62 -10.19 -11.50
N MET A 52 -14.34 -10.60 -11.52
CA MET A 52 -13.97 -11.94 -11.97
C MET A 52 -14.59 -13.05 -11.11
N ILE A 53 -14.65 -12.88 -9.79
CA ILE A 53 -15.34 -13.82 -8.89
C ILE A 53 -16.84 -13.89 -9.21
N LEU A 54 -17.49 -12.74 -9.40
CA LEU A 54 -18.91 -12.67 -9.73
C LEU A 54 -19.21 -13.35 -11.08
N LEU A 55 -18.38 -13.12 -12.11
CA LEU A 55 -18.55 -13.76 -13.41
C LEU A 55 -18.46 -15.29 -13.32
N ILE A 56 -17.57 -15.81 -12.46
CA ILE A 56 -17.44 -17.25 -12.18
C ILE A 56 -18.68 -17.75 -11.41
N GLU A 57 -19.19 -16.99 -10.44
CA GLU A 57 -20.35 -17.41 -9.62
C GLU A 57 -21.66 -17.42 -10.39
N PHE A 58 -21.86 -16.46 -11.29
CA PHE A 58 -23.08 -16.37 -12.10
C PHE A 58 -23.03 -17.20 -13.39
N ASN A 59 -22.01 -18.06 -13.57
CA ASN A 59 -21.82 -18.87 -14.78
C ASN A 59 -21.87 -18.05 -16.09
N LEU A 60 -21.47 -16.78 -16.05
CA LEU A 60 -21.45 -15.89 -17.22
C LEU A 60 -20.30 -16.22 -18.19
N LEU A 61 -19.44 -17.16 -17.82
CA LEU A 61 -18.33 -17.67 -18.61
C LEU A 61 -18.46 -19.20 -18.75
N PRO A 62 -19.33 -19.70 -19.66
CA PRO A 62 -19.59 -21.13 -19.80
C PRO A 62 -18.36 -21.94 -20.27
N ASP A 63 -17.43 -21.34 -21.01
CA ASP A 63 -16.16 -21.98 -21.38
C ASP A 63 -15.20 -22.15 -20.17
N LEU A 64 -15.48 -21.44 -19.08
CA LEU A 64 -14.88 -21.63 -17.76
C LEU A 64 -15.75 -22.52 -16.88
N HIS A 65 -16.47 -23.50 -17.45
CA HIS A 65 -17.05 -24.60 -16.69
C HIS A 65 -15.93 -25.36 -15.95
N LEU A 66 -15.70 -24.95 -14.71
CA LEU A 66 -14.61 -25.37 -13.84
C LEU A 66 -14.96 -26.62 -13.01
N ASP A 67 -15.83 -27.48 -13.54
CA ASP A 67 -16.21 -28.76 -12.94
C ASP A 67 -15.16 -29.87 -13.19
N SER A 68 -14.04 -29.55 -13.84
CA SER A 68 -12.90 -30.45 -13.85
C SER A 68 -12.18 -30.39 -12.51
N ASN A 69 -12.21 -31.49 -11.76
CA ASN A 69 -11.38 -31.66 -10.57
C ASN A 69 -9.91 -31.84 -10.98
N ILE A 70 -9.00 -31.23 -10.24
CA ILE A 70 -7.56 -31.52 -10.37
C ILE A 70 -7.20 -32.59 -9.35
N TYR A 71 -6.50 -33.63 -9.82
CA TYR A 71 -5.97 -34.69 -8.97
C TYR A 71 -4.60 -34.27 -8.41
N LEU A 72 -4.54 -34.02 -7.10
CA LEU A 72 -3.30 -33.85 -6.34
C LEU A 72 -3.19 -35.01 -5.35
N GLY A 73 -2.63 -36.14 -5.81
CA GLY A 73 -2.54 -37.36 -5.01
C GLY A 73 -3.92 -37.90 -4.60
N LYS A 74 -4.23 -37.91 -3.29
CA LYS A 74 -5.52 -38.38 -2.73
C LYS A 74 -6.55 -37.25 -2.49
N ILE A 75 -6.23 -36.00 -2.82
CA ILE A 75 -7.06 -34.84 -2.50
C ILE A 75 -7.80 -34.37 -3.76
N PHE A 76 -9.12 -34.16 -3.60
CA PHE A 76 -10.00 -33.67 -4.67
C PHE A 76 -10.21 -32.17 -4.51
N ILE A 77 -9.75 -31.37 -5.48
CA ILE A 77 -9.97 -29.92 -5.49
C ILE A 77 -10.59 -29.52 -6.83
N SER A 78 -11.77 -28.91 -6.77
CA SER A 78 -12.40 -28.26 -7.92
C SER A 78 -11.54 -27.09 -8.40
N ARG A 79 -11.32 -26.98 -9.72
CA ARG A 79 -10.61 -25.83 -10.32
C ARG A 79 -11.27 -24.50 -9.94
N ALA A 80 -12.59 -24.46 -9.77
CA ALA A 80 -13.31 -23.27 -9.35
C ALA A 80 -12.82 -22.79 -7.97
N ARG A 81 -12.56 -23.72 -7.05
CA ARG A 81 -12.03 -23.40 -5.71
C ARG A 81 -10.62 -22.82 -5.78
N ILE A 82 -9.77 -23.34 -6.68
CA ILE A 82 -8.41 -22.85 -6.89
C ILE A 82 -8.42 -21.44 -7.46
N ILE A 83 -9.20 -21.19 -8.52
CA ILE A 83 -9.30 -19.87 -9.14
C ILE A 83 -9.87 -18.83 -8.18
N LYS A 84 -10.93 -19.18 -7.45
CA LYS A 84 -11.46 -18.31 -6.37
C LYS A 84 -10.39 -18.02 -5.31
N GLY A 85 -9.67 -19.04 -4.85
CA GLY A 85 -8.57 -18.87 -3.88
C GLY A 85 -7.47 -17.95 -4.36
N ILE A 86 -7.06 -18.06 -5.63
CA ILE A 86 -6.08 -17.17 -6.27
C ILE A 86 -6.62 -15.73 -6.30
N ASN A 87 -7.87 -15.53 -6.76
CA ASN A 87 -8.50 -14.20 -6.81
C ASN A 87 -8.61 -13.56 -5.42
N TYR A 88 -9.02 -14.31 -4.39
CA TYR A 88 -9.01 -13.83 -3.00
C TYR A 88 -7.61 -13.45 -2.53
N GLY A 89 -6.59 -14.25 -2.87
CA GLY A 89 -5.19 -13.94 -2.59
C GLY A 89 -4.75 -12.60 -3.19
N PHE A 90 -5.10 -12.34 -4.45
CA PHE A 90 -4.83 -11.07 -5.11
C PHE A 90 -5.57 -9.90 -4.47
N ILE A 91 -6.83 -10.08 -4.08
CA ILE A 91 -7.60 -9.04 -3.38
C ILE A 91 -6.94 -8.68 -2.05
N VAL A 92 -6.60 -9.67 -1.24
CA VAL A 92 -5.94 -9.47 0.06
C VAL A 92 -4.59 -8.78 -0.11
N LEU A 93 -3.81 -9.16 -1.12
CA LEU A 93 -2.51 -8.54 -1.41
C LEU A 93 -2.66 -7.07 -1.82
N ASN A 94 -3.63 -6.75 -2.68
CA ASN A 94 -3.90 -5.35 -3.08
C ASN A 94 -4.40 -4.51 -1.90
N LEU A 95 -5.27 -5.06 -1.05
CA LEU A 95 -5.71 -4.41 0.18
C LEU A 95 -4.53 -4.14 1.12
N TYR A 96 -3.67 -5.12 1.33
CA TYR A 96 -2.47 -4.97 2.16
C TYR A 96 -1.55 -3.86 1.64
N GLN A 97 -1.30 -3.82 0.32
CA GLN A 97 -0.47 -2.79 -0.31
C GLN A 97 -1.10 -1.40 -0.18
N LEU A 98 -2.41 -1.29 -0.38
CA LEU A 98 -3.16 -0.05 -0.20
C LEU A 98 -3.08 0.44 1.25
N SER A 99 -3.34 -0.42 2.24
CA SER A 99 -3.23 -0.06 3.66
C SER A 99 -1.83 0.40 4.03
N LYS A 100 -0.80 -0.29 3.52
CA LYS A 100 0.60 0.10 3.72
C LYS A 100 0.89 1.47 3.12
N TYR A 101 0.39 1.76 1.92
CA TYR A 101 0.54 3.04 1.25
C TYR A 101 -0.16 4.17 2.02
N LEU A 102 -1.43 3.99 2.39
CA LEU A 102 -2.21 4.96 3.16
C LEU A 102 -1.53 5.30 4.49
N LEU A 103 -0.98 4.30 5.18
CA LEU A 103 -0.25 4.50 6.42
C LEU A 103 1.03 5.34 6.22
N GLN A 104 1.74 5.17 5.09
CA GLN A 104 2.88 6.02 4.74
C GLN A 104 2.44 7.47 4.49
N VAL A 105 1.38 7.68 3.70
CA VAL A 105 0.82 9.01 3.42
C VAL A 105 0.42 9.72 4.71
N TYR A 106 -0.30 9.02 5.60
CA TYR A 106 -0.69 9.53 6.91
C TYR A 106 0.54 9.95 7.72
N TYR A 107 1.55 9.09 7.84
CA TYR A 107 2.76 9.39 8.61
C TYR A 107 3.54 10.58 8.06
N VAL A 108 3.71 10.68 6.74
CA VAL A 108 4.40 11.82 6.10
C VAL A 108 3.66 13.12 6.39
N ARG A 109 2.33 13.14 6.23
CA ARG A 109 1.51 14.33 6.49
C ARG A 109 1.51 14.72 7.97
N TRP A 110 1.43 13.73 8.87
CA TRP A 110 1.52 13.95 10.31
C TRP A 110 2.87 14.55 10.71
N THR A 111 3.97 14.01 10.18
CA THR A 111 5.33 14.49 10.43
C THR A 111 5.53 15.91 9.90
N MET A 112 5.03 16.20 8.69
CA MET A 112 5.10 17.54 8.10
C MET A 112 4.40 18.61 8.95
N ARG A 113 3.29 18.25 9.63
CA ARG A 113 2.55 19.14 10.53
C ARG A 113 3.19 19.28 11.91
N HIS A 114 3.76 18.20 12.45
CA HIS A 114 4.33 18.23 13.81
C HIS A 114 5.69 18.93 13.88
N TYR A 115 6.48 18.91 12.81
CA TYR A 115 7.83 19.46 12.79
C TYR A 115 7.91 20.75 11.96
N ASP A 116 7.01 21.70 12.25
CA ASP A 116 7.04 23.02 11.61
C ASP A 116 8.21 23.86 12.12
N MET A 117 8.79 24.72 11.27
CA MET A 117 9.94 25.56 11.63
C MET A 117 9.52 26.77 12.48
N ASN A 118 9.06 26.52 13.71
CA ASN A 118 9.09 27.54 14.76
C ASN A 118 10.38 27.37 15.58
N SER A 119 10.88 28.44 16.20
CA SER A 119 12.16 28.48 16.93
C SER A 119 12.33 27.33 17.95
N ASN A 120 11.27 26.90 18.63
CA ASN A 120 11.29 25.74 19.55
C ASN A 120 11.45 24.37 18.87
N ASN A 121 11.17 24.26 17.56
CA ASN A 121 11.21 22.99 16.84
C ASN A 121 12.57 22.71 16.19
N ILE A 122 13.49 23.69 16.11
CA ILE A 122 14.85 23.50 15.56
C ILE A 122 15.65 22.55 16.45
N GLU A 123 15.51 22.69 17.78
CA GLU A 123 16.17 21.83 18.76
C GLU A 123 15.65 20.38 18.69
N ILE A 124 14.32 20.22 18.54
CA ILE A 124 13.68 18.92 18.32
C ILE A 124 14.14 18.31 16.99
N LEU A 125 14.23 19.11 15.93
CA LEU A 125 14.74 18.70 14.62
C LEU A 125 16.18 18.17 14.74
N ASN A 126 17.05 18.89 15.46
CA ASN A 126 18.44 18.49 15.67
C ASN A 126 18.55 17.21 16.51
N ARG A 127 17.78 17.08 17.59
CA ARG A 127 17.76 15.87 18.44
C ARG A 127 17.28 14.63 17.69
N VAL A 128 16.31 14.76 16.79
CA VAL A 128 15.82 13.62 16.00
C VAL A 128 16.81 13.24 14.90
N THR A 129 17.43 14.22 14.22
CA THR A 129 18.47 13.94 13.20
C THR A 129 19.66 13.17 13.79
N TYR A 130 20.12 13.58 14.98
CA TYR A 130 21.23 12.93 15.69
C TYR A 130 20.91 11.48 16.12
N LYS A 131 19.63 11.16 16.38
CA LYS A 131 19.17 9.79 16.65
C LYS A 131 19.03 8.91 15.39
N ILE A 132 19.14 9.50 14.20
CA ILE A 132 19.04 8.79 12.91
C ILE A 132 20.43 8.45 12.36
N THR A 133 21.47 9.20 12.74
CA THR A 133 22.89 8.87 12.46
C THR A 133 23.38 7.73 13.36
N VAL A 134 22.89 6.50 13.15
CA VAL A 134 23.49 5.22 13.57
C VAL A 134 23.02 4.13 12.62
#